data_AF-A0A315BNG1-F1
#
_entry.id   AF-A0A315BNG1-F1
#
_cell.length_a   1.000
_cell.length_b   1.000
_cell.length_c   1.000
_cell.angle_alpha   90.00
_cell.angle_beta   90.00
_cell.angle_gamma   90.00
#
_symmetry.space_group_name_H-M   'P 1'
#
loop_
_entity.id
_entity.type
_entity.pdbx_description
1 polymer ?
#
loop_
_entity_poly.entity_id
_entity_poly.type
_entity_poly.pdbx_seq_one_letter_code
_entity_poly.pdbx_strand_id
1 'polypeptide(L)'
;MFEPPTPSKRQDSSTVFLPPVLPIVFDQPLQWLALGFKDFARSPWLSTLHGLLISLWGFIITWVAHDQFWLLAGCLSGFLVIAPVLATSLYAMSRAMERGEVVDFQLLVNTWTQWHLRLRHQPDSYWSLIRFGLLLALAAVGWVITSAALITLLAPAPIHTPMDFVHHVVLSPNHFLFEFWLGLGGLMAAPVFASSVISMPLLLDRQVSVLQAVLTSWKTVLTHPLQMAFWALLIMGFCLLGIFSLFLGLILVIPMLGHASWHAYRQLIDVSSLEERMSGQGGH
;
A
#
# COMPACT_ATOMS: atom_id res chain seq x y z
N MET A 1 -39.60 -10.99 -49.05
CA MET A 1 -39.24 -9.76 -48.33
C MET A 1 -38.07 -10.14 -47.43
N PHE A 2 -36.85 -9.87 -47.88
CA PHE A 2 -35.63 -10.19 -47.12
C PHE A 2 -35.34 -8.99 -46.21
N GLU A 3 -35.42 -9.21 -44.89
CA GLU A 3 -35.03 -8.24 -43.89
C GLU A 3 -33.50 -8.22 -43.81
N PRO A 4 -32.82 -7.06 -43.93
CA PRO A 4 -31.38 -7.02 -43.80
C PRO A 4 -30.98 -7.29 -42.35
N PRO A 5 -29.91 -8.05 -42.08
CA PRO A 5 -29.45 -8.26 -40.72
C PRO A 5 -29.03 -6.91 -40.11
N THR A 6 -29.58 -6.61 -38.93
CA THR A 6 -29.14 -5.50 -38.07
C THR A 6 -27.62 -5.54 -37.91
N PRO A 7 -26.89 -4.43 -38.14
CA PRO A 7 -25.46 -4.42 -37.94
C PRO A 7 -25.18 -4.68 -36.46
N SER A 8 -24.49 -5.79 -36.18
CA SER A 8 -23.92 -6.04 -34.86
C SER A 8 -23.06 -4.84 -34.49
N LYS A 9 -23.38 -4.17 -33.38
CA LYS A 9 -22.48 -3.20 -32.74
C LYS A 9 -21.20 -3.95 -32.36
N ARG A 10 -20.25 -4.03 -33.29
CA ARG A 10 -18.88 -4.40 -32.98
C ARG A 10 -18.37 -3.25 -32.11
N GLN A 11 -18.22 -3.51 -30.82
CA GLN A 11 -17.49 -2.64 -29.90
C GLN A 11 -16.04 -2.60 -30.38
N ASP A 12 -15.74 -1.65 -31.25
CA ASP A 12 -14.39 -1.35 -31.69
C ASP A 12 -13.59 -0.69 -30.55
N SER A 13 -12.40 -1.23 -30.31
CA SER A 13 -11.33 -0.76 -29.41
C SER A 13 -11.63 -0.77 -27.90
N SER A 14 -11.23 -1.86 -27.26
CA SER A 14 -11.10 -2.06 -25.80
C SER A 14 -10.04 -1.15 -25.17
N THR A 15 -10.23 0.17 -25.24
CA THR A 15 -9.45 1.10 -24.43
C THR A 15 -9.91 0.97 -22.98
N VAL A 16 -9.02 0.49 -22.09
CA VAL A 16 -9.29 0.45 -20.66
C VAL A 16 -9.50 1.88 -20.20
N PHE A 17 -10.73 2.24 -19.80
CA PHE A 17 -11.02 3.57 -19.27
C PHE A 17 -10.25 3.78 -17.96
N LEU A 18 -9.39 4.80 -17.92
CA LEU A 18 -8.66 5.20 -16.73
C LEU A 18 -9.26 6.50 -16.19
N PRO A 19 -9.65 6.56 -14.90
CA PRO A 19 -10.16 7.80 -14.32
C PRO A 19 -9.18 8.98 -14.50
N PRO A 20 -9.69 10.22 -14.55
CA PRO A 20 -8.85 11.40 -14.62
C PRO A 20 -7.94 11.54 -13.40
N VAL A 21 -6.70 11.94 -13.63
CA VAL A 21 -5.76 12.34 -12.57
C VAL A 21 -5.86 13.86 -12.44
N LEU A 22 -6.16 14.33 -11.24
CA LEU A 22 -6.35 15.73 -10.93
C LEU A 22 -4.99 16.43 -10.72
N PRO A 23 -4.90 17.74 -11.03
CA PRO A 23 -3.71 18.53 -10.76
C PRO A 23 -3.54 18.74 -9.25
N ILE A 24 -2.29 18.70 -8.76
CA ILE A 24 -1.95 18.93 -7.36
C ILE A 24 -0.77 19.90 -7.23
N VAL A 25 -0.71 20.61 -6.11
CA VAL A 25 0.43 21.48 -5.75
C VAL A 25 1.57 20.65 -5.14
N PHE A 26 2.77 21.23 -5.05
CA PHE A 26 3.97 20.51 -4.61
C PHE A 26 3.91 20.04 -3.14
N ASP A 27 3.35 20.87 -2.25
CA ASP A 27 3.22 20.62 -0.82
C ASP A 27 2.01 19.75 -0.45
N GLN A 28 1.21 19.31 -1.42
CA GLN A 28 0.02 18.48 -1.22
C GLN A 28 0.28 17.24 -0.35
N PRO A 29 1.43 16.52 -0.45
CA PRO A 29 1.73 15.39 0.41
C PRO A 29 1.75 15.71 1.91
N LEU A 30 2.14 16.93 2.31
CA LEU A 30 2.08 17.36 3.71
C LEU A 30 0.64 17.60 4.17
N GLN A 31 -0.21 18.09 3.27
CA GLN A 31 -1.64 18.27 3.54
C GLN A 31 -2.34 16.92 3.74
N TRP A 32 -1.96 15.88 2.98
CA TRP A 32 -2.45 14.51 3.20
C TRP A 32 -2.11 14.00 4.59
N LEU A 33 -0.89 14.25 5.08
CA LEU A 33 -0.49 13.88 6.45
C LEU A 33 -1.35 14.62 7.49
N ALA A 34 -1.58 15.92 7.32
CA ALA A 34 -2.42 16.69 8.23
C ALA A 34 -3.87 16.18 8.26
N LEU A 35 -4.43 15.85 7.10
CA LEU A 35 -5.77 15.24 7.00
C LEU A 35 -5.79 13.83 7.61
N GLY A 36 -4.73 13.04 7.39
CA GLY A 36 -4.59 11.73 8.00
C GLY A 36 -4.53 11.78 9.53
N PHE A 37 -3.81 12.76 10.07
CA PHE A 37 -3.76 13.01 11.50
C PHE A 37 -5.09 13.51 12.06
N LYS A 38 -5.83 14.33 11.30
CA LYS A 38 -7.18 14.77 11.66
C LYS A 38 -8.16 13.59 11.77
N ASP A 39 -8.10 12.65 10.83
CA ASP A 39 -8.91 11.43 10.86
C ASP A 39 -8.51 10.51 12.03
N PHE A 40 -7.20 10.37 12.27
CA PHE A 40 -6.70 9.68 13.47
C PHE A 40 -7.27 10.29 14.76
N ALA A 41 -7.25 11.62 14.90
CA ALA A 41 -7.75 12.31 16.08
C ALA A 41 -9.28 12.19 16.26
N ARG A 42 -10.02 11.93 15.18
CA ARG A 42 -11.48 11.69 15.23
C ARG A 42 -11.84 10.29 15.71
N SER A 43 -11.02 9.29 15.38
CA SER A 43 -11.22 7.89 15.81
C SER A 43 -9.96 7.31 16.48
N PRO A 44 -9.50 7.88 17.61
CA PRO A 44 -8.19 7.58 18.16
C PRO A 44 -8.06 6.13 18.60
N TRP A 45 -9.11 5.54 19.20
CA TRP A 45 -9.05 4.18 19.72
C TRP A 45 -8.86 3.13 18.62
N LEU A 46 -9.71 3.15 17.59
CA LEU A 46 -9.65 2.19 16.49
C LEU A 46 -8.39 2.37 15.66
N SER A 47 -7.98 3.61 15.41
CA SER A 47 -6.77 3.88 14.65
C SER A 47 -5.50 3.48 15.43
N THR A 48 -5.45 3.74 16.73
CA THR A 48 -4.34 3.31 17.61
C THR A 48 -4.23 1.78 17.67
N LEU A 49 -5.37 1.06 17.68
CA LEU A 49 -5.36 -0.41 17.66
C LEU A 49 -4.59 -0.96 16.45
N HIS A 50 -4.75 -0.37 15.27
CA HIS A 50 -4.01 -0.79 14.07
C HIS A 50 -2.51 -0.56 14.23
N GLY A 51 -2.12 0.63 14.69
CA GLY A 51 -0.71 0.93 14.95
C GLY A 51 -0.11 0.04 16.04
N LEU A 52 -0.87 -0.28 17.08
CA LEU A 52 -0.46 -1.19 18.16
C LEU A 52 -0.25 -2.61 17.64
N LEU A 53 -1.15 -3.12 16.80
CA LEU A 53 -1.00 -4.45 16.19
C LEU A 53 0.27 -4.52 15.33
N ILE A 54 0.56 -3.49 14.53
CA ILE A 54 1.80 -3.44 13.73
C ILE A 54 3.04 -3.35 14.63
N SER A 55 2.99 -2.49 15.64
CA SER A 55 4.08 -2.31 16.60
C SER A 55 4.43 -3.61 17.31
N LEU A 56 3.40 -4.30 17.84
CA LEU A 56 3.55 -5.59 18.51
C LEU A 56 4.07 -6.67 17.55
N TRP A 57 3.58 -6.69 16.31
CA TRP A 57 4.04 -7.64 15.30
C TRP A 57 5.52 -7.45 14.97
N GLY A 58 5.95 -6.20 14.75
CA GLY A 58 7.36 -5.84 14.55
C GLY A 58 8.21 -6.26 15.74
N PHE A 59 7.75 -5.98 16.96
CA PHE A 59 8.43 -6.38 18.18
C PHE A 59 8.58 -7.90 18.32
N ILE A 60 7.52 -8.67 18.05
CA ILE A 60 7.54 -10.15 18.09
C ILE A 60 8.54 -10.70 17.07
N ILE A 61 8.51 -10.18 15.83
CA ILE A 61 9.45 -10.60 14.78
C ILE A 61 10.89 -10.34 15.23
N THR A 62 11.18 -9.13 15.71
CA THR A 62 12.53 -8.79 16.17
C THR A 62 12.94 -9.63 17.37
N TRP A 63 12.04 -9.85 18.33
CA TRP A 63 12.32 -10.71 19.50
C TRP A 63 12.71 -12.14 19.09
N VAL A 64 11.94 -12.75 18.19
CA VAL A 64 12.15 -14.13 17.74
C VAL A 64 13.38 -14.26 16.82
N ALA A 65 13.65 -13.25 15.99
CA ALA A 65 14.67 -13.31 14.94
C ALA A 65 15.86 -12.35 15.13
N HIS A 66 16.09 -11.83 16.34
CA HIS A 66 17.09 -10.77 16.60
C HIS A 66 18.51 -11.12 16.13
N ASP A 67 18.91 -12.39 16.25
CA ASP A 67 20.24 -12.87 15.84
C ASP A 67 20.26 -13.54 14.46
N GLN A 68 19.13 -13.55 13.74
CA GLN A 68 18.97 -14.27 12.48
C GLN A 68 18.60 -13.31 11.36
N PHE A 69 19.60 -12.71 10.71
CA PHE A 69 19.42 -11.64 9.72
C PHE A 69 18.44 -12.03 8.59
N TRP A 70 18.62 -13.20 7.99
CA TRP A 70 17.77 -13.65 6.89
C TRP A 70 16.37 -14.03 7.32
N LEU A 71 16.21 -14.54 8.54
CA LEU A 71 14.89 -14.79 9.12
C LEU A 71 14.17 -13.46 9.38
N LEU A 72 14.87 -12.47 9.94
CA LEU A 72 14.34 -11.13 10.19
C LEU A 72 13.91 -10.45 8.89
N ALA A 73 14.78 -10.47 7.87
CA ALA A 73 14.47 -9.93 6.54
C ALA A 73 13.26 -10.65 5.91
N GLY A 74 13.21 -11.99 5.99
CA GLY A 74 12.09 -12.79 5.49
C GLY A 74 10.76 -12.50 6.20
N CYS A 75 10.77 -12.39 7.53
CA CYS A 75 9.58 -12.05 8.32
C CYS A 75 9.08 -10.62 8.03
N LEU A 76 9.99 -9.65 7.91
CA LEU A 76 9.67 -8.28 7.50
C LEU A 76 9.09 -8.24 6.08
N SER A 77 9.63 -9.03 5.15
CA SER A 77 9.09 -9.15 3.80
C SER A 77 7.73 -9.84 3.77
N GLY A 78 7.50 -10.85 4.62
CA GLY A 78 6.19 -11.50 4.74
C GLY A 78 5.09 -10.53 5.23
N PHE A 79 5.45 -9.55 6.04
CA PHE A 79 4.52 -8.52 6.50
C PHE A 79 3.94 -7.68 5.35
N LEU A 80 4.66 -7.48 4.23
CA LEU A 80 4.15 -6.76 3.05
C LEU A 80 2.89 -7.41 2.45
N VAL A 81 2.65 -8.70 2.72
CA VAL A 81 1.44 -9.41 2.27
C VAL A 81 0.23 -9.06 3.14
N ILE A 82 0.46 -8.81 4.43
CA ILE A 82 -0.59 -8.55 5.44
C ILE A 82 -0.91 -7.05 5.49
N ALA A 83 0.08 -6.18 5.26
CA ALA A 83 -0.06 -4.73 5.35
C ALA A 83 -1.21 -4.14 4.52
N PRO A 84 -1.47 -4.57 3.26
CA PRO A 84 -2.60 -4.05 2.48
C PRO A 84 -3.95 -4.35 3.12
N VAL A 85 -4.09 -5.54 3.72
CA VAL A 85 -5.30 -5.98 4.40
C VAL A 85 -5.54 -5.11 5.64
N LEU A 86 -4.50 -4.80 6.42
CA LEU A 86 -4.64 -3.89 7.56
C LEU A 86 -4.93 -2.43 7.14
N ALA A 87 -4.34 -1.98 6.03
CA ALA A 87 -4.62 -0.67 5.47
C ALA A 87 -6.08 -0.51 5.02
N THR A 88 -6.75 -1.59 4.59
CA THR A 88 -8.17 -1.54 4.19
C THR A 88 -9.08 -1.00 5.30
N SER A 89 -8.77 -1.30 6.56
CA SER A 89 -9.56 -0.84 7.69
C SER A 89 -9.41 0.66 7.91
N LEU A 90 -8.18 1.18 7.79
CA LEU A 90 -7.90 2.62 7.88
C LEU A 90 -8.57 3.39 6.73
N TYR A 91 -8.55 2.84 5.51
CA TYR A 91 -9.25 3.41 4.35
C TYR A 91 -10.76 3.42 4.54
N ALA A 92 -11.34 2.33 5.02
CA ALA A 92 -12.77 2.24 5.30
C ALA A 92 -13.20 3.27 6.36
N MET A 93 -12.38 3.48 7.40
CA MET A 93 -12.64 4.52 8.41
C MET A 93 -12.58 5.94 7.82
N SER A 94 -11.56 6.29 7.04
CA SER A 94 -11.50 7.61 6.39
C SER A 94 -12.65 7.83 5.40
N ARG A 95 -13.03 6.80 4.64
CA ARG A 95 -14.19 6.88 3.75
C ARG A 95 -15.49 7.15 4.51
N ALA A 96 -15.72 6.43 5.62
CA ALA A 96 -16.89 6.65 6.46
C ALA A 96 -16.89 8.08 7.03
N MET A 97 -15.74 8.58 7.52
CA MET A 97 -15.61 9.96 7.98
C MET A 97 -15.87 11.00 6.89
N GLU A 98 -15.42 10.76 5.66
CA GLU A 98 -15.69 11.63 4.51
C GLU A 98 -17.19 11.71 4.20
N ARG A 99 -17.92 10.61 4.41
CA ARG A 99 -19.38 10.51 4.20
C ARG A 99 -20.22 11.00 5.38
N GLY A 100 -19.58 11.36 6.50
CA GLY A 100 -20.29 11.67 7.74
C GLY A 100 -20.94 10.45 8.40
N GLU A 101 -20.51 9.24 8.04
CA GLU A 101 -20.95 7.99 8.64
C GLU A 101 -20.26 7.77 10.01
N VAL A 102 -20.90 6.99 10.88
CA VAL A 102 -20.34 6.64 12.20
C VAL A 102 -19.19 5.65 12.01
N VAL A 103 -18.04 5.94 12.64
CA VAL A 103 -16.90 5.02 12.70
C VAL A 103 -16.94 4.25 14.01
N ASP A 104 -17.30 2.97 13.92
CA ASP A 104 -17.33 2.06 15.06
C ASP A 104 -16.72 0.68 14.71
N PHE A 105 -16.66 -0.21 15.70
CA PHE A 105 -16.21 -1.58 15.47
C PHE A 105 -17.11 -2.34 14.49
N GLN A 106 -18.40 -2.00 14.42
CA GLN A 106 -19.34 -2.65 13.52
C GLN A 106 -19.03 -2.32 12.06
N LEU A 107 -18.60 -1.09 11.75
CA LEU A 107 -18.08 -0.71 10.44
C LEU A 107 -16.91 -1.58 10.03
N LEU A 108 -15.96 -1.81 10.95
CA LEU A 108 -14.83 -2.70 10.68
C LEU A 108 -15.33 -4.12 10.43
N VAL A 109 -16.08 -4.71 11.38
CA VAL A 109 -16.63 -6.06 11.23
C VAL A 109 -17.42 -6.20 9.93
N ASN A 110 -18.27 -5.24 9.58
CA ASN A 110 -19.02 -5.22 8.32
C ASN A 110 -18.09 -5.14 7.11
N THR A 111 -17.05 -4.29 7.16
CA THR A 111 -16.05 -4.20 6.09
C THR A 111 -15.38 -5.56 5.89
N TRP A 112 -14.94 -6.24 6.95
CA TRP A 112 -14.28 -7.55 6.87
C TRP A 112 -15.23 -8.72 6.53
N THR A 113 -16.47 -8.70 7.04
CA THR A 113 -17.46 -9.78 6.84
C THR A 113 -18.22 -9.65 5.53
N GLN A 114 -18.59 -8.44 5.10
CA GLN A 114 -19.17 -8.22 3.77
C GLN A 114 -18.12 -8.43 2.69
N TRP A 115 -16.84 -8.16 3.00
CA TRP A 115 -15.72 -8.61 2.17
C TRP A 115 -15.74 -10.14 2.02
N HIS A 116 -15.92 -10.90 3.12
CA HIS A 116 -16.04 -12.36 3.09
C HIS A 116 -17.31 -12.88 2.39
N LEU A 117 -18.47 -12.22 2.53
CA LEU A 117 -19.75 -12.66 1.95
C LEU A 117 -19.85 -12.37 0.45
N ARG A 118 -19.22 -11.28 -0.03
CA ARG A 118 -19.08 -10.99 -1.46
C ARG A 118 -18.13 -11.94 -2.19
N LEU A 119 -17.29 -12.74 -1.49
CA LEU A 119 -16.57 -13.88 -2.11
C LEU A 119 -17.52 -14.79 -2.87
N ARG A 120 -18.76 -14.94 -2.42
CA ARG A 120 -19.72 -15.88 -3.01
C ARG A 120 -20.49 -15.32 -4.20
N HIS A 121 -20.55 -14.00 -4.37
CA HIS A 121 -21.46 -13.36 -5.33
C HIS A 121 -20.75 -12.54 -6.43
N GLN A 122 -19.50 -12.08 -6.24
CA GLN A 122 -18.73 -11.30 -7.24
C GLN A 122 -17.27 -11.78 -7.35
N PRO A 123 -17.00 -12.93 -8.00
CA PRO A 123 -15.68 -13.58 -8.00
C PRO A 123 -14.57 -12.74 -8.65
N ASP A 124 -14.85 -11.99 -9.71
CA ASP A 124 -13.84 -11.23 -10.46
C ASP A 124 -13.25 -10.05 -9.67
N SER A 125 -14.05 -9.45 -8.78
CA SER A 125 -13.69 -8.24 -8.05
C SER A 125 -12.88 -8.52 -6.77
N TYR A 126 -13.05 -9.69 -6.15
CA TYR A 126 -12.27 -10.12 -4.97
C TYR A 126 -10.90 -10.69 -5.37
N TRP A 127 -10.88 -11.52 -6.41
CA TRP A 127 -9.64 -12.10 -6.93
C TRP A 127 -8.64 -11.01 -7.37
N SER A 128 -9.13 -9.81 -7.65
CA SER A 128 -8.32 -8.63 -7.94
C SER A 128 -7.33 -8.27 -6.80
N LEU A 129 -7.80 -8.25 -5.55
CA LEU A 129 -7.00 -7.84 -4.40
C LEU A 129 -6.05 -8.95 -3.96
N ILE A 130 -6.48 -10.22 -4.04
CA ILE A 130 -5.59 -11.38 -3.83
C ILE A 130 -4.49 -11.40 -4.88
N ARG A 131 -4.82 -11.28 -6.17
CA ARG A 131 -3.83 -11.23 -7.26
C ARG A 131 -2.83 -10.10 -7.00
N PHE A 132 -3.32 -8.94 -6.58
CA PHE A 132 -2.45 -7.82 -6.27
C PHE A 132 -1.56 -8.09 -5.04
N GLY A 133 -2.12 -8.64 -3.97
CA GLY A 133 -1.35 -9.06 -2.78
C GLY A 133 -0.29 -10.12 -3.12
N LEU A 134 -0.59 -11.06 -4.02
CA LEU A 134 0.35 -12.04 -4.53
C LEU A 134 1.47 -11.39 -5.35
N LEU A 135 1.16 -10.39 -6.18
CA LEU A 135 2.18 -9.62 -6.90
C LEU A 135 3.10 -8.87 -5.93
N LEU A 136 2.56 -8.28 -4.87
CA LEU A 136 3.37 -7.66 -3.81
C LEU A 136 4.24 -8.70 -3.07
N ALA A 137 3.71 -9.88 -2.79
CA ALA A 137 4.45 -10.98 -2.17
C ALA A 137 5.62 -11.41 -3.06
N LEU A 138 5.39 -11.58 -4.36
CA LEU A 138 6.43 -11.92 -5.34
C LEU A 138 7.49 -10.82 -5.43
N ALA A 139 7.08 -9.55 -5.41
CA ALA A 139 8.02 -8.42 -5.38
C ALA A 139 8.87 -8.43 -4.10
N ALA A 140 8.28 -8.74 -2.94
CA ALA A 140 8.99 -8.86 -1.67
C ALA A 140 9.99 -10.03 -1.67
N VAL A 141 9.61 -11.19 -2.21
CA VAL A 141 10.52 -12.33 -2.38
C VAL A 141 11.65 -11.98 -3.34
N GLY A 142 11.33 -11.35 -4.48
CA GLY A 142 12.32 -10.87 -5.43
C GLY A 142 13.32 -9.90 -4.79
N TRP A 143 12.85 -8.99 -3.94
CA TRP A 143 13.70 -8.10 -3.15
C TRP A 143 14.65 -8.88 -2.23
N VAL A 144 14.15 -9.82 -1.43
CA VAL A 144 14.99 -10.62 -0.52
C VAL A 144 16.05 -11.41 -1.30
N ILE A 145 15.68 -12.07 -2.39
CA ILE A 145 16.60 -12.88 -3.20
C ILE A 145 17.68 -11.99 -3.84
N THR A 146 17.28 -10.85 -4.43
CA THR A 146 18.22 -9.97 -5.12
C THR A 146 19.15 -9.26 -4.13
N SER A 147 18.61 -8.81 -2.99
CA SER A 147 19.38 -8.28 -1.87
C SER A 147 20.37 -9.32 -1.33
N ALA A 148 19.93 -10.57 -1.15
CA ALA A 148 20.77 -11.66 -0.69
C ALA A 148 21.91 -11.97 -1.65
N ALA A 149 21.62 -12.03 -2.95
CA ALA A 149 22.64 -12.23 -3.97
C ALA A 149 23.68 -11.09 -3.98
N LEU A 150 23.23 -9.83 -3.95
CA LEU A 150 24.12 -8.67 -3.94
C LEU A 150 25.02 -8.67 -2.70
N ILE A 151 24.44 -8.85 -1.51
CA ILE A 151 25.19 -8.87 -0.25
C ILE A 151 26.17 -10.05 -0.24
N THR A 152 25.73 -11.24 -0.62
CA THR A 152 26.60 -12.44 -0.61
C THR A 152 27.78 -12.32 -1.58
N LEU A 153 27.59 -11.66 -2.73
CA LEU A 153 28.64 -11.51 -3.74
C LEU A 153 29.66 -10.42 -3.41
N LEU A 154 29.22 -9.34 -2.75
CA LEU A 154 30.06 -8.15 -2.55
C LEU A 154 30.48 -7.91 -1.09
N ALA A 155 29.81 -8.54 -0.11
CA ALA A 155 30.17 -8.35 1.30
C ALA A 155 31.52 -9.04 1.61
N PRO A 156 32.37 -8.39 2.43
CA PRO A 156 33.68 -8.94 2.79
C PRO A 156 33.59 -10.16 3.73
N ALA A 157 32.45 -10.36 4.37
CA ALA A 157 32.20 -11.46 5.30
C ALA A 157 30.73 -11.92 5.23
N PRO A 158 30.42 -13.18 5.60
CA PRO A 158 29.06 -13.66 5.71
C PRO A 158 28.24 -12.84 6.72
N ILE A 159 26.98 -12.57 6.39
CA ILE A 159 26.04 -11.82 7.25
C ILE A 159 25.12 -12.82 7.95
N HIS A 160 25.29 -12.99 9.26
CA HIS A 160 24.45 -13.86 10.09
C HIS A 160 23.51 -13.05 10.98
N THR A 161 24.01 -11.96 11.56
CA THR A 161 23.27 -11.09 12.49
C THR A 161 22.98 -9.71 11.88
N PRO A 162 21.99 -8.95 12.40
CA PRO A 162 21.81 -7.56 12.02
C PRO A 162 23.03 -6.67 12.29
N MET A 163 23.85 -6.99 13.29
CA MET A 163 25.07 -6.23 13.57
C MET A 163 26.14 -6.48 12.50
N ASP A 164 26.24 -7.71 11.98
CA ASP A 164 27.12 -8.02 10.83
C ASP A 164 26.74 -7.17 9.62
N PHE A 165 25.43 -7.01 9.36
CA PHE A 165 24.95 -6.15 8.27
C PHE A 165 25.40 -4.69 8.47
N VAL A 166 25.29 -4.17 9.70
CA VAL A 166 25.74 -2.80 9.99
C VAL A 166 27.25 -2.66 9.74
N HIS A 167 28.07 -3.58 10.24
CA HIS A 167 29.52 -3.47 10.11
C HIS A 167 30.05 -3.74 8.70
N HIS A 168 29.50 -4.72 8.00
CA HIS A 168 30.04 -5.22 6.73
C HIS A 168 29.32 -4.71 5.49
N VAL A 169 28.13 -4.12 5.64
CA VAL A 169 27.37 -3.50 4.55
C VAL A 169 27.29 -1.99 4.75
N VAL A 170 26.70 -1.53 5.86
CA VAL A 170 26.38 -0.09 6.07
C VAL A 170 27.63 0.75 6.36
N LEU A 171 28.47 0.30 7.28
CA LEU A 171 29.67 1.02 7.74
C LEU A 171 30.94 0.52 7.04
N SER A 172 30.81 -0.21 5.94
CA SER A 172 31.97 -0.85 5.34
C SER A 172 32.94 0.19 4.76
N PRO A 173 34.24 0.19 5.14
CA PRO A 173 35.15 1.28 4.80
C PRO A 173 35.49 1.44 3.32
N ASN A 174 35.38 0.39 2.50
CA ASN A 174 36.07 0.31 1.20
C ASN A 174 35.23 -0.19 0.01
N HIS A 175 33.89 -0.14 0.10
CA HIS A 175 33.04 -0.61 -1.00
C HIS A 175 31.72 0.16 -0.98
N PHE A 176 31.29 0.67 -2.14
CA PHE A 176 29.98 1.32 -2.35
C PHE A 176 28.80 0.33 -2.24
N LEU A 177 28.96 -0.74 -1.44
CA LEU A 177 28.01 -1.84 -1.31
C LEU A 177 26.69 -1.34 -0.74
N PHE A 178 26.74 -0.48 0.29
CA PHE A 178 25.53 0.13 0.85
C PHE A 178 24.79 0.98 -0.18
N GLU A 179 25.50 1.82 -0.93
CA GLU A 179 24.93 2.69 -1.95
C GLU A 179 24.33 1.90 -3.11
N PHE A 180 25.00 0.84 -3.56
CA PHE A 180 24.46 -0.07 -4.57
C PHE A 180 23.24 -0.81 -4.06
N TRP A 181 23.28 -1.30 -2.82
CA TRP A 181 22.16 -1.99 -2.19
C TRP A 181 20.95 -1.07 -2.01
N LEU A 182 21.18 0.17 -1.55
CA LEU A 182 20.16 1.20 -1.39
C LEU A 182 19.58 1.64 -2.74
N GLY A 183 20.45 1.85 -3.74
CA GLY A 183 20.05 2.21 -5.09
C GLY A 183 19.22 1.11 -5.78
N LEU A 184 19.64 -0.15 -5.62
CA LEU A 184 18.89 -1.32 -6.08
C LEU A 184 17.53 -1.40 -5.37
N GLY A 185 17.49 -1.16 -4.06
CA GLY A 185 16.25 -1.09 -3.29
C GLY A 185 15.30 -0.01 -3.79
N GLY A 186 15.81 1.19 -4.02
CA GLY A 186 15.02 2.28 -4.62
C GLY A 186 14.48 1.92 -6.01
N LEU A 187 15.33 1.32 -6.86
CA LEU A 187 14.95 0.90 -8.21
C LEU A 187 13.87 -0.18 -8.20
N MET A 188 13.92 -1.14 -7.27
CA MET A 188 12.91 -2.19 -7.12
C MET A 188 11.64 -1.69 -6.43
N ALA A 189 11.75 -0.75 -5.47
CA ALA A 189 10.63 -0.18 -4.76
C ALA A 189 9.80 0.78 -5.62
N ALA A 190 10.42 1.52 -6.53
CA ALA A 190 9.74 2.48 -7.41
C ALA A 190 8.56 1.88 -8.22
N PRO A 191 8.71 0.77 -8.97
CA PRO A 191 7.60 0.16 -9.69
C PRO A 191 6.55 -0.45 -8.75
N VAL A 192 6.95 -0.96 -7.57
CA VAL A 192 6.02 -1.48 -6.56
C VAL A 192 5.15 -0.34 -6.01
N PHE A 193 5.77 0.80 -5.68
CA PHE A 193 5.08 2.01 -5.25
C PHE A 193 4.15 2.53 -6.35
N ALA A 194 4.65 2.67 -7.58
CA ALA A 194 3.86 3.10 -8.74
C ALA A 194 2.66 2.19 -9.01
N SER A 195 2.79 0.89 -8.71
CA SER A 195 1.70 -0.07 -8.88
C SER A 195 0.70 -0.09 -7.71
N SER A 196 1.04 0.43 -6.53
CA SER A 196 0.25 0.25 -5.31
C SER A 196 -0.39 1.51 -4.74
N VAL A 197 0.27 2.67 -4.88
CA VAL A 197 -0.07 3.89 -4.14
C VAL A 197 -1.52 4.33 -4.34
N ILE A 198 -2.08 4.17 -5.55
CA ILE A 198 -3.50 4.43 -5.84
C ILE A 198 -4.33 3.15 -5.93
N SER A 199 -3.72 2.05 -6.37
CA SER A 199 -4.46 0.81 -6.68
C SER A 199 -5.25 0.28 -5.49
N MET A 200 -4.65 0.31 -4.30
CA MET A 200 -5.28 -0.19 -3.07
C MET A 200 -6.55 0.57 -2.68
N PRO A 201 -6.51 1.90 -2.45
CA PRO A 201 -7.71 2.65 -2.10
C PRO A 201 -8.75 2.66 -3.23
N LEU A 202 -8.32 2.69 -4.51
CA LEU A 202 -9.25 2.63 -5.64
C LEU A 202 -9.97 1.28 -5.75
N LEU A 203 -9.25 0.15 -5.58
CA LEU A 203 -9.87 -1.18 -5.54
C LEU A 203 -10.81 -1.33 -4.34
N LEU A 204 -10.56 -0.63 -3.23
CA LEU A 204 -11.45 -0.67 -2.07
C LEU A 204 -12.71 0.19 -2.27
N ASP A 205 -12.57 1.34 -2.89
CA ASP A 205 -13.65 2.32 -3.05
C ASP A 205 -14.56 2.03 -4.24
N ARG A 206 -13.99 1.59 -5.38
CA ARG A 206 -14.70 1.49 -6.68
C ARG A 206 -14.70 0.09 -7.27
N GLN A 207 -15.68 -0.16 -8.13
CA GLN A 207 -15.79 -1.41 -8.89
C GLN A 207 -14.89 -1.38 -10.14
N VAL A 208 -13.58 -1.49 -9.95
CA VAL A 208 -12.59 -1.53 -11.04
C VAL A 208 -11.77 -2.82 -11.06
N SER A 209 -11.18 -3.13 -12.20
CA SER A 209 -10.25 -4.26 -12.35
C SER A 209 -8.84 -3.95 -11.79
N VAL A 210 -8.03 -4.97 -11.50
CA VAL A 210 -6.62 -4.79 -11.08
C VAL A 210 -5.85 -3.99 -12.12
N LEU A 211 -6.01 -4.35 -13.39
CA LEU A 211 -5.27 -3.70 -14.47
C LEU A 211 -5.62 -2.21 -14.54
N GLN A 212 -6.91 -1.87 -14.47
CA GLN A 212 -7.36 -0.49 -14.44
C GLN A 212 -6.79 0.26 -13.22
N ALA A 213 -6.79 -0.36 -12.04
CA ALA A 213 -6.27 0.25 -10.82
C ALA A 213 -4.75 0.51 -10.92
N VAL A 214 -3.98 -0.48 -11.36
CA VAL A 214 -2.52 -0.39 -11.54
C VAL A 214 -2.17 0.65 -12.60
N LEU A 215 -2.83 0.63 -13.77
CA LEU A 215 -2.59 1.62 -14.83
C LEU A 215 -2.94 3.04 -14.37
N THR A 216 -3.99 3.20 -13.57
CA THR A 216 -4.32 4.50 -12.94
C THR A 216 -3.24 4.95 -11.98
N SER A 217 -2.72 4.04 -11.16
CA SER A 217 -1.63 4.32 -10.22
C SER A 217 -0.33 4.73 -10.94
N TRP A 218 0.04 4.02 -12.01
CA TRP A 218 1.17 4.39 -12.86
C TRP A 218 0.97 5.73 -13.55
N LYS A 219 -0.20 5.96 -14.15
CA LYS A 219 -0.57 7.26 -14.75
C LYS A 219 -0.40 8.39 -13.72
N THR A 220 -0.80 8.16 -12.48
CA THR A 220 -0.68 9.16 -11.39
C THR A 220 0.79 9.48 -11.08
N VAL A 221 1.63 8.46 -10.91
CA VAL A 221 3.07 8.65 -10.64
C VAL A 221 3.79 9.32 -11.81
N LEU A 222 3.47 8.94 -13.04
CA LEU A 222 4.08 9.55 -14.24
C LEU A 222 3.59 10.98 -14.50
N THR A 223 2.36 11.32 -14.08
CA THR A 223 1.82 12.68 -14.21
C THR A 223 2.46 13.63 -13.19
N HIS A 224 2.69 13.16 -11.95
CA HIS A 224 3.21 13.97 -10.84
C HIS A 224 4.46 13.35 -10.19
N PRO A 225 5.57 13.16 -10.92
CA PRO A 225 6.70 12.36 -10.44
C PRO A 225 7.38 12.95 -9.21
N LEU A 226 7.51 14.27 -9.13
CA LEU A 226 8.19 14.93 -7.99
C LEU A 226 7.35 14.83 -6.71
N GLN A 227 6.04 15.08 -6.81
CA GLN A 227 5.12 15.01 -5.68
C GLN A 227 4.97 13.58 -5.18
N MET A 228 4.90 12.61 -6.10
CA MET A 228 4.80 11.20 -5.74
C MET A 228 6.10 10.64 -5.18
N ALA A 229 7.26 11.11 -5.67
CA ALA A 229 8.55 10.81 -5.05
C ALA A 229 8.65 11.41 -3.64
N PHE A 230 8.20 12.67 -3.46
CA PHE A 230 8.15 13.29 -2.14
C PHE A 230 7.22 12.53 -1.18
N TRP A 231 6.06 12.09 -1.67
CA TRP A 231 5.15 11.24 -0.89
C TRP A 231 5.78 9.90 -0.49
N ALA A 232 6.47 9.23 -1.41
CA ALA A 232 7.21 8.00 -1.11
C ALA A 232 8.30 8.23 -0.05
N LEU A 233 9.04 9.34 -0.13
CA LEU A 233 10.05 9.72 0.85
C LEU A 233 9.45 10.00 2.23
N LEU A 234 8.28 10.64 2.30
CA LEU A 234 7.56 10.85 3.56
C LEU A 234 7.13 9.53 4.18
N ILE A 235 6.49 8.64 3.42
CA ILE A 235 6.10 7.30 3.89
C ILE A 235 7.34 6.56 4.43
N MET A 236 8.42 6.51 3.64
CA MET A 236 9.66 5.87 4.03
C MET A 236 10.23 6.47 5.33
N GLY A 237 10.37 7.80 5.38
CA GLY A 237 10.92 8.51 6.53
C GLY A 237 10.13 8.27 7.82
N PHE A 238 8.80 8.38 7.77
CA PHE A 238 7.95 8.09 8.92
C PHE A 238 8.01 6.62 9.34
N CYS A 239 8.04 5.67 8.40
CA CYS A 239 8.23 4.25 8.70
C CYS A 239 9.57 4.00 9.40
N LEU A 240 10.67 4.59 8.92
CA LEU A 240 11.98 4.48 9.58
C LEU A 240 11.95 5.07 11.00
N LEU A 241 11.36 6.26 11.19
CA LEU A 241 11.19 6.85 12.51
C LEU A 241 10.38 5.95 13.45
N GLY A 242 9.33 5.32 12.93
CA GLY A 242 8.53 4.35 13.66
C GLY A 242 9.32 3.12 14.09
N ILE A 243 10.15 2.57 13.20
CA ILE A 243 10.99 1.41 13.50
C ILE A 243 12.10 1.76 14.51
N PHE A 244 12.82 2.87 14.28
CA PHE A 244 13.93 3.30 15.13
C PHE A 244 13.51 3.78 16.52
N SER A 245 12.24 4.11 16.73
CA SER A 245 11.65 4.34 18.06
C SER A 245 11.24 3.04 18.77
N LEU A 246 11.93 1.92 18.48
CA LEU A 246 11.61 0.58 18.99
C LEU A 246 10.15 0.19 18.68
N PHE A 247 9.70 0.48 17.46
CA PHE A 247 8.34 0.24 16.98
C PHE A 247 7.24 1.08 17.66
N LEU A 248 7.53 1.84 18.72
CA LEU A 248 6.51 2.64 19.44
C LEU A 248 5.94 3.73 18.55
N GLY A 249 6.75 4.36 17.71
CA GLY A 249 6.29 5.38 16.77
C GLY A 249 5.31 4.84 15.73
N LEU A 250 5.34 3.53 15.41
CA LEU A 250 4.39 2.91 14.49
C LEU A 250 2.94 2.95 15.00
N ILE A 251 2.74 3.05 16.31
CA ILE A 251 1.42 3.21 16.92
C ILE A 251 0.72 4.46 16.36
N LEU A 252 1.49 5.51 16.09
CA LEU A 252 0.99 6.78 15.57
C LEU A 252 1.18 6.90 14.05
N VAL A 253 2.34 6.47 13.54
CA VAL A 253 2.70 6.60 12.13
C VAL A 253 1.79 5.79 11.22
N ILE A 254 1.50 4.53 11.56
CA ILE A 254 0.69 3.64 10.71
C ILE A 254 -0.72 4.19 10.47
N PRO A 255 -1.51 4.54 11.52
CA PRO A 255 -2.82 5.10 11.27
C PRO A 255 -2.76 6.43 10.52
N MET A 256 -1.82 7.32 10.87
CA MET A 256 -1.65 8.59 10.16
C MET A 256 -1.41 8.37 8.65
N LEU A 257 -0.47 7.49 8.29
CA LEU A 257 -0.14 7.21 6.88
C LEU A 257 -1.29 6.50 6.15
N GLY A 258 -2.01 5.60 6.82
CA GLY A 258 -3.17 4.93 6.21
C GLY A 258 -4.30 5.92 5.90
N HIS A 259 -4.67 6.78 6.85
CA HIS A 259 -5.64 7.84 6.60
C HIS A 259 -5.15 8.85 5.55
N ALA A 260 -3.88 9.26 5.62
CA ALA A 260 -3.29 10.17 4.64
C ALA A 260 -3.32 9.59 3.21
N SER A 261 -3.09 8.28 3.07
CA SER A 261 -3.13 7.60 1.77
C SER A 261 -4.55 7.58 1.17
N TRP A 262 -5.60 7.56 2.00
CA TRP A 262 -6.97 7.76 1.54
C TRP A 262 -7.16 9.17 0.96
N HIS A 263 -6.69 10.21 1.66
CA HIS A 263 -6.78 11.59 1.19
C HIS A 263 -5.96 11.83 -0.08
N ALA A 264 -4.79 11.21 -0.19
CA ALA A 264 -3.99 11.22 -1.41
C ALA A 264 -4.80 10.68 -2.60
N TYR A 265 -5.41 9.51 -2.45
CA TYR A 265 -6.27 8.92 -3.46
C TYR A 265 -7.44 9.83 -3.85
N ARG A 266 -8.19 10.34 -2.87
CA ARG A 266 -9.39 11.16 -3.12
C ARG A 266 -9.09 12.49 -3.79
N GLN A 267 -7.92 13.06 -3.52
CA GLN A 267 -7.50 14.34 -4.13
C GLN A 267 -6.80 14.14 -5.49
N LEU A 268 -6.20 12.97 -5.74
CA LEU A 268 -5.52 12.67 -7.00
C LEU A 268 -6.46 12.15 -8.08
N ILE A 269 -7.54 11.44 -7.72
CA ILE A 269 -8.35 10.69 -8.69
C ILE A 269 -9.80 11.17 -8.69
N ASP A 270 -10.27 11.56 -9.87
CA ASP A 270 -11.70 11.78 -10.08
C ASP A 270 -12.41 10.43 -10.29
N VAL A 271 -13.22 10.06 -9.31
CA VAL A 271 -13.98 8.80 -9.29
C VAL A 271 -15.50 9.01 -9.41
N SER A 272 -15.93 10.22 -9.78
CA SER A 272 -17.35 10.57 -9.94
C SER A 272 -18.09 9.69 -10.96
N SER A 273 -17.37 9.22 -11.99
CA SER A 273 -17.89 8.35 -13.05
C SER A 273 -17.82 6.86 -12.74
N LEU A 274 -17.23 6.47 -11.61
CA LEU A 274 -17.02 5.07 -11.24
C LEU A 274 -18.05 4.61 -10.21
N GLU A 275 -18.63 3.43 -10.44
CA GLU A 275 -19.54 2.80 -9.49
C GLU A 275 -18.85 2.52 -8.15
N GLU A 276 -19.51 2.90 -7.06
CA GLU A 276 -19.05 2.59 -5.72
C GLU A 276 -19.11 1.09 -5.46
N ARG A 277 -18.11 0.59 -4.73
CA ARG A 277 -18.10 -0.81 -4.33
C ARG A 277 -19.17 -1.09 -3.26
N MET A 278 -19.47 -0.13 -2.39
CA MET A 278 -20.34 -0.32 -1.21
C MET A 278 -21.73 0.35 -1.29
N SER A 279 -22.20 0.73 -2.49
CA SER A 279 -23.50 1.40 -2.71
C SER A 279 -24.77 0.59 -2.39
N GLY A 280 -24.67 -0.58 -1.76
CA GLY A 280 -25.81 -1.42 -1.39
C GLY A 280 -26.47 -1.09 -0.04
N GLN A 281 -26.07 -0.02 0.65
CA GLN A 281 -26.55 0.31 2.01
C GLN A 281 -27.76 1.27 2.02
N GLY A 282 -28.44 1.46 0.90
CA GLY A 282 -29.65 2.28 0.79
C GLY A 282 -30.93 1.45 0.66
N GLY A 283 -31.24 0.63 1.66
CA GLY A 283 -32.53 -0.08 1.70
C GLY A 283 -32.53 -1.28 2.63
N HIS A 284 -32.79 -1.04 3.91
CA HIS A 284 -33.71 -1.82 4.74
C HIS A 284 -33.99 -1.08 6.04
#